data_AF-A0A6P3Y5T8-F1
#
_entry.id   AF-A0A6P3Y5T8-F1
#
_cell.length_a   1.000
_cell.length_b   1.000
_cell.length_c   1.000
_cell.angle_alpha   90.00
_cell.angle_beta   90.00
_cell.angle_gamma   90.00
#
_symmetry.space_group_name_H-M   'P 1'
#
loop_
_entity.id
_entity.type
_entity.pdbx_description
1 polymer ?
#
loop_
_entity_poly.entity_id
_entity_poly.type
_entity_poly.pdbx_seq_one_letter_code
_entity_poly.pdbx_strand_id
1 'polypeptide(L)'
;MLSENLVKCTEEWGGSPTAPTAEAIVCAGEKDGKIFNANGEYTKDVTVRALEDFISDTDKLEKAREMYVYCHDKAVHSGSTGREQTLKIAKCSLAILPLLDAPQ
;
A
#
# COMPACT_ATOMS: atom_id res chain seq x y z
N MET A 1 -13.73 -2.17 2.55
CA MET A 1 -12.75 -1.07 2.39
C MET A 1 -11.34 -1.66 2.31
N LEU A 2 -10.36 -0.93 1.78
CA LEU A 2 -8.99 -1.47 1.61
C LEU A 2 -8.37 -1.86 2.96
N SER A 3 -8.70 -1.14 4.02
CA SER A 3 -8.32 -1.44 5.41
C SER A 3 -8.82 -2.80 5.90
N GLU A 4 -10.09 -3.15 5.65
CA GLU A 4 -10.65 -4.46 6.00
C GLU A 4 -9.97 -5.62 5.25
N ASN A 5 -9.62 -5.39 3.98
CA ASN A 5 -8.91 -6.38 3.17
C ASN A 5 -7.48 -6.59 3.68
N LEU A 6 -6.82 -5.53 4.18
CA LEU A 6 -5.49 -5.62 4.76
C LEU A 6 -5.47 -6.47 6.04
N VAL A 7 -6.47 -6.31 6.91
CA VAL A 7 -6.63 -7.15 8.11
C VAL A 7 -6.74 -8.62 7.71
N LYS A 8 -7.68 -8.94 6.80
CA LYS A 8 -7.90 -10.31 6.32
C LYS A 8 -6.67 -10.93 5.66
N CYS A 9 -6.02 -10.19 4.77
CA CYS A 9 -4.81 -10.68 4.09
C CYS A 9 -3.65 -10.92 5.06
N THR A 10 -3.56 -10.11 6.12
CA THR A 10 -2.54 -10.28 7.14
C THR A 10 -2.81 -11.51 8.01
N GLU A 11 -4.07 -11.73 8.39
CA GLU A 11 -4.53 -12.91 9.13
C GLU A 11 -4.35 -14.21 8.34
N GLU A 12 -4.71 -14.22 7.04
CA GLU A 12 -4.53 -15.36 6.14
C GLU A 12 -3.06 -15.86 6.09
N TRP A 13 -2.11 -14.97 6.39
CA TRP A 13 -0.67 -15.22 6.34
C TRP A 13 -0.05 -15.39 7.74
N GLY A 14 -0.87 -15.41 8.80
CA GLY A 14 -0.41 -15.52 10.19
C GLY A 14 0.38 -14.30 10.69
N GLY A 15 0.23 -13.14 10.05
CA GLY A 15 0.90 -11.90 10.41
C GLY A 15 0.13 -11.06 11.43
N SER A 16 0.70 -9.91 11.81
CA SER A 16 0.04 -8.93 12.68
C SER A 16 -0.54 -7.77 11.86
N PRO A 17 -1.82 -7.39 12.02
CA PRO A 17 -2.41 -6.24 11.33
C PRO A 17 -1.68 -4.91 11.57
N THR A 18 -0.93 -4.80 12.68
CA THR A 18 -0.08 -3.64 13.00
C THR A 18 1.28 -3.66 12.32
N ALA A 19 1.66 -4.78 11.72
CA ALA A 19 2.93 -4.97 11.01
C ALA A 19 2.71 -5.84 9.76
N PRO A 20 1.88 -5.39 8.81
CA PRO A 20 1.61 -6.15 7.60
C PRO A 20 2.89 -6.27 6.75
N THR A 21 3.02 -7.40 6.07
CA THR A 21 4.10 -7.61 5.10
C THR A 21 3.77 -6.90 3.77
N ALA A 22 4.77 -6.74 2.91
CA ALA A 22 4.55 -6.21 1.57
C ALA A 22 3.55 -7.07 0.79
N GLU A 23 3.61 -8.39 0.97
CA GLU A 23 2.71 -9.34 0.35
C GLU A 23 1.26 -9.20 0.87
N ALA A 24 1.07 -8.93 2.17
CA ALA A 24 -0.25 -8.66 2.72
C ALA A 24 -0.85 -7.36 2.17
N ILE A 25 -0.04 -6.32 1.97
CA ILE A 25 -0.45 -5.07 1.32
C ILE A 25 -0.88 -5.32 -0.13
N VAL A 26 -0.11 -6.11 -0.88
CA VAL A 26 -0.46 -6.47 -2.26
C VAL A 26 -1.75 -7.29 -2.31
N CYS A 27 -1.90 -8.29 -1.43
CA CYS A 27 -3.13 -9.07 -1.31
C CYS A 27 -4.36 -8.17 -1.04
N ALA A 28 -4.22 -7.18 -0.16
CA ALA A 28 -5.31 -6.26 0.17
C ALA A 28 -5.78 -5.51 -1.07
N GLY A 29 -4.83 -5.06 -1.89
CA GLY A 29 -5.10 -4.40 -3.16
C GLY A 29 -5.74 -5.29 -4.20
N GLU A 30 -5.32 -6.56 -4.28
CA GLU A 30 -5.86 -7.54 -5.21
C GLU A 30 -7.33 -7.81 -4.86
N LYS A 31 -7.65 -7.89 -3.56
CA LYS A 31 -9.04 -8.08 -3.08
C LYS A 31 -9.89 -6.81 -3.19
N ASP A 32 -9.32 -5.61 -3.07
CA ASP A 32 -10.07 -4.36 -3.26
C ASP A 32 -10.42 -4.11 -4.74
N GLY A 33 -9.52 -4.51 -5.65
CA GLY A 33 -9.76 -4.50 -7.09
C GLY A 33 -9.77 -3.12 -7.75
N LYS A 34 -9.52 -2.04 -7.01
CA LYS A 34 -9.53 -0.66 -7.55
C LYS A 34 -8.13 -0.06 -7.72
N ILE A 35 -7.18 -0.47 -6.87
CA ILE A 35 -5.85 0.15 -6.83
C ILE A 35 -4.88 -0.37 -7.89
N PHE A 36 -5.15 -1.53 -8.50
CA PHE A 36 -4.31 -2.11 -9.55
C PHE A 36 -4.87 -1.86 -10.95
N ASN A 37 -3.98 -1.61 -11.92
CA ASN A 37 -4.32 -1.58 -13.33
C ASN A 37 -4.39 -3.01 -13.92
N ALA A 38 -4.67 -3.13 -15.22
CA ALA A 38 -4.78 -4.43 -15.91
C ALA A 38 -3.48 -5.26 -15.91
N ASN A 39 -2.32 -4.65 -15.67
CA ASN A 39 -1.02 -5.32 -15.56
C ASN A 39 -0.71 -5.78 -14.12
N GLY A 40 -1.61 -5.52 -13.16
CA GLY A 40 -1.38 -5.78 -11.74
C GLY A 40 -0.41 -4.78 -11.08
N GLU A 41 -0.27 -3.59 -11.67
CA GLU A 41 0.59 -2.51 -11.17
C GLU A 41 -0.25 -1.48 -10.40
N TYR A 42 0.31 -0.89 -9.34
CA TYR A 42 -0.38 0.16 -8.62
C TYR A 42 -0.69 1.34 -9.53
N THR A 43 -1.93 1.81 -9.49
CA THR A 43 -2.29 3.09 -10.09
C THR A 43 -1.96 4.19 -9.09
N LYS A 44 -0.94 5.00 -9.40
CA LYS A 44 -0.37 6.02 -8.49
C LYS A 44 -1.45 6.89 -7.83
N ASP A 45 -2.28 7.56 -8.63
CA ASP A 45 -3.27 8.52 -8.12
C ASP A 45 -4.37 7.84 -7.28
N VAL A 46 -4.79 6.64 -7.66
CA VAL A 46 -5.79 5.87 -6.91
C VAL A 46 -5.23 5.43 -5.57
N THR A 47 -3.98 4.97 -5.54
CA THR A 47 -3.33 4.49 -4.32
C THR A 47 -3.02 5.66 -3.36
N VAL A 48 -2.62 6.83 -3.89
CA VAL A 48 -2.43 8.06 -3.11
C VAL A 48 -3.72 8.48 -2.39
N ARG A 49 -4.88 8.33 -3.04
CA ARG A 49 -6.18 8.60 -2.41
C ARG A 49 -6.55 7.53 -1.40
N ALA A 50 -6.27 6.26 -1.68
CA ALA A 50 -6.58 5.15 -0.79
C ALA A 50 -5.85 5.23 0.58
N LEU A 51 -4.80 6.06 0.71
CA LEU A 51 -4.17 6.34 2.01
C LEU A 51 -5.13 7.06 2.99
N GLU A 52 -6.16 7.74 2.49
CA GLU A 52 -7.21 8.36 3.32
C GLU A 52 -8.00 7.32 4.14
N ASP A 53 -8.07 6.06 3.68
CA ASP A 53 -8.73 4.98 4.42
C ASP A 53 -7.97 4.57 5.70
N PHE A 54 -6.70 5.01 5.86
CA PHE A 54 -5.81 4.58 6.93
C PHE A 54 -5.24 5.70 7.80
N ILE A 55 -5.32 6.95 7.33
CA ILE A 55 -4.67 8.10 7.97
C ILE A 55 -5.65 9.27 7.98
N SER A 56 -6.16 9.59 9.17
CA SER A 56 -7.06 10.73 9.38
C SER A 56 -6.32 12.04 9.65
N ASP A 57 -5.11 11.98 10.23
CA ASP A 57 -4.27 13.15 10.47
C ASP A 57 -3.71 13.71 9.15
N THR A 58 -3.96 14.99 8.88
CA THR A 58 -3.64 15.61 7.58
C THR A 58 -2.14 15.69 7.32
N ASP A 59 -1.34 16.02 8.33
CA ASP A 59 0.12 16.15 8.20
C ASP A 59 0.76 14.77 7.95
N LYS A 60 0.28 13.74 8.66
CA LYS A 60 0.71 12.35 8.42
C LYS A 60 0.29 11.87 7.04
N LEU A 61 -0.92 12.22 6.60
CA LEU A 61 -1.43 11.83 5.29
C LEU A 61 -0.60 12.45 4.16
N GLU A 62 -0.29 13.75 4.24
CA GLU A 62 0.60 14.41 3.28
C GLU A 62 1.96 13.71 3.21
N LYS A 63 2.58 13.46 4.36
CA LYS A 63 3.85 12.73 4.44
C LYS A 63 3.77 11.32 3.84
N ALA A 64 2.70 10.57 4.13
CA ALA A 64 2.50 9.24 3.57
C ALA A 64 2.37 9.26 2.04
N ARG A 65 1.68 10.27 1.50
CA ARG A 65 1.55 10.47 0.05
C ARG A 65 2.90 10.75 -0.60
N GLU A 66 3.70 11.64 -0.02
CA GLU A 66 5.07 11.91 -0.51
C GLU A 66 5.94 10.66 -0.52
N MET A 67 5.91 9.88 0.58
CA MET A 67 6.65 8.63 0.71
C MET A 67 6.21 7.60 -0.33
N TYR A 68 4.90 7.44 -0.53
CA TYR A 68 4.36 6.54 -1.54
C TYR A 68 4.77 6.97 -2.96
N VAL A 69 4.63 8.25 -3.28
CA VAL A 69 5.02 8.82 -4.57
C VAL A 69 6.50 8.55 -4.86
N TYR A 70 7.38 8.76 -3.88
CA TYR A 70 8.79 8.42 -3.97
C TYR A 70 9.01 6.93 -4.27
N CYS A 71 8.34 6.03 -3.54
CA CYS A 71 8.46 4.59 -3.73
C CYS A 71 7.98 4.13 -5.11
N HIS A 72 6.85 4.67 -5.56
CA HIS A 72 6.31 4.42 -6.90
C HIS A 72 7.29 4.87 -7.98
N ASP A 73 7.74 6.13 -7.93
CA ASP A 73 8.61 6.68 -8.96
C ASP A 73 9.96 5.96 -8.99
N LYS A 74 10.51 5.60 -7.83
CA LYS A 74 11.74 4.79 -7.75
C LYS A 74 11.58 3.43 -8.43
N ALA A 75 10.44 2.75 -8.24
CA ALA A 75 10.19 1.46 -8.86
C ALA A 75 10.03 1.60 -10.39
N VAL A 76 9.30 2.61 -10.86
CA VAL A 76 9.15 2.91 -12.31
C VAL A 76 10.50 3.23 -12.94
N HIS A 77 11.31 4.09 -12.33
CA HIS A 77 12.65 4.44 -12.84
C HIS A 77 13.61 3.25 -12.89
N SER A 78 13.38 2.22 -12.08
CA SER A 78 14.18 0.99 -12.13
C SER A 78 13.86 0.08 -13.33
N GLY A 79 12.83 0.41 -14.12
CA GLY A 79 12.37 -0.37 -15.26
C GLY A 79 11.54 -1.60 -14.89
N SER A 80 11.21 -1.79 -13.61
CA SER A 80 10.34 -2.88 -13.18
C SER A 80 8.89 -2.66 -13.61
N THR A 81 8.21 -3.75 -13.98
CA THR A 81 6.81 -3.78 -14.38
C THR A 81 6.06 -4.94 -13.70
N GLY A 82 4.74 -4.94 -13.80
CA GLY A 82 3.85 -5.98 -13.27
C GLY A 82 4.05 -6.28 -11.79
N ARG A 83 3.99 -7.57 -11.42
CA ARG A 83 4.10 -8.02 -10.02
C ARG A 83 5.43 -7.63 -9.36
N GLU A 84 6.52 -7.57 -10.11
CA GLU A 84 7.82 -7.15 -9.56
C GLU A 84 7.79 -5.69 -9.12
N GLN A 85 7.25 -4.80 -9.97
CA GLN A 85 7.06 -3.39 -9.63
C GLN A 85 6.19 -3.25 -8.38
N THR A 86 5.04 -3.92 -8.36
CA THR A 86 4.09 -3.91 -7.25
C THR A 86 4.74 -4.32 -5.93
N LEU A 87 5.54 -5.40 -5.92
CA LEU A 87 6.25 -5.82 -4.71
C LEU A 87 7.35 -4.83 -4.29
N LYS A 88 8.07 -4.22 -5.24
CA LYS A 88 9.08 -3.20 -4.92
C LYS A 88 8.44 -1.97 -4.27
N ILE A 89 7.32 -1.51 -4.82
CA ILE A 89 6.55 -0.38 -4.28
C ILE A 89 6.05 -0.72 -2.87
N ALA A 90 5.42 -1.89 -2.70
CA ALA A 90 4.89 -2.32 -1.40
C ALA A 90 6.00 -2.41 -0.34
N LYS A 91 7.15 -3.01 -0.66
CA LYS A 91 8.31 -3.11 0.25
C LYS A 91 8.86 -1.74 0.66
N CYS A 92 9.00 -0.83 -0.30
CA CYS A 92 9.43 0.54 0.00
C CYS A 92 8.42 1.28 0.87
N SER A 93 7.11 1.05 0.64
CA SER A 93 6.01 1.71 1.33
C SER A 93 5.80 1.22 2.77
N LEU A 94 6.47 0.16 3.22
CA LEU A 94 6.40 -0.30 4.61
C LEU A 94 6.80 0.79 5.62
N ALA A 95 7.62 1.77 5.21
CA ALA A 95 7.97 2.92 6.04
C ALA A 95 6.78 3.85 6.36
N ILE A 96 5.64 3.70 5.68
CA ILE A 96 4.40 4.43 5.95
C ILE A 96 3.66 3.86 7.17
N LEU A 97 3.88 2.60 7.55
CA LEU A 97 3.15 1.93 8.63
C LEU A 97 3.10 2.72 9.96
N PRO A 98 4.18 3.40 10.42
CA PRO A 98 4.14 4.20 11.64
C PRO A 98 3.25 5.47 11.55
N LEU A 99 2.83 5.86 10.34
CA LEU A 99 1.95 7.01 10.10
C LEU A 99 0.47 6.63 10.14
N LEU A 100 0.15 5.33 10.07
CA LEU A 100 -1.22 4.85 10.10
C LEU A 100 -1.89 5.18 11.43
N ASP A 101 -3.20 5.38 11.37
CA ASP A 101 -4.01 5.46 12.57
C ASP A 101 -3.90 4.15 13.35
N ALA A 102 -3.99 4.24 14.67
CA ALA A 102 -4.01 3.04 15.51
C ALA A 102 -5.18 2.15 15.08
N PRO A 103 -5.01 0.81 15.08
CA PRO A 103 -6.13 -0.09 14.85
C PRO A 103 -7.25 0.23 15.84
N GLN A 104 -8.47 0.43 15.33
CA GLN A 104 -9.67 0.55 16.15
C GLN A 104 -10.16 -0.83 16.57
#